data_AF-A0A2J9EQ70-F1
#
_entry.id   AF-A0A2J9EQ70-F1
#
_cell.length_a   1.000
_cell.length_b   1.000
_cell.length_c   1.000
_cell.angle_alpha   90.00
_cell.angle_beta   90.00
_cell.angle_gamma   90.00
#
_symmetry.space_group_name_H-M   'P 1'
#
loop_
_entity.id
_entity.type
_entity.pdbx_description
1 polymer ?
#
loop_
_entity_poly.entity_id
_entity_poly.type
_entity_poly.pdbx_seq_one_letter_code
_entity_poly.pdbx_strand_id
1 'polypeptide(L)'
;MLFNSAFAAPLTSGGSLTFSGAIAQDPCQLTPGASRITFACQDNNGVHTQQIGLQQVAQGDVVLPGVDHVSLTYLDPQKSKAVVRVDYN
;
A
#
# COMPACT_ATOMS: atom_id res chain seq x y z
N MET A 1 -5.86 -52.70 50.55
CA MET A 1 -5.31 -52.15 49.29
C MET A 1 -6.33 -51.16 48.75
N LEU A 2 -6.01 -49.86 48.71
CA LEU A 2 -6.89 -48.82 48.17
C LEU A 2 -6.42 -48.52 46.73
N PHE A 3 -7.22 -48.88 45.73
CA PHE A 3 -7.01 -48.50 44.35
C PHE A 3 -7.52 -47.07 44.16
N ASN A 4 -6.60 -46.11 43.97
CA ASN A 4 -6.95 -44.75 43.56
C ASN A 4 -6.96 -44.70 42.03
N SER A 5 -8.15 -44.66 41.44
CA SER A 5 -8.33 -44.41 40.00
C SER A 5 -8.15 -42.91 39.74
N ALA A 6 -7.04 -42.51 39.11
CA ALA A 6 -6.87 -41.15 38.63
C ALA A 6 -7.68 -40.98 37.34
N PHE A 7 -8.75 -40.18 37.37
CA PHE A 7 -9.46 -39.74 36.18
C PHE A 7 -8.67 -38.59 35.53
N ALA A 8 -8.14 -38.81 34.33
CA ALA A 8 -7.61 -37.72 33.51
C ALA A 8 -8.79 -36.96 32.87
N ALA A 9 -8.94 -35.68 33.19
CA ALA A 9 -9.91 -34.82 32.53
C ALA A 9 -9.49 -34.59 31.06
N PRO A 10 -10.43 -34.62 30.09
CA PRO A 10 -10.10 -34.30 28.72
C PRO A 10 -9.75 -32.80 28.61
N LEU A 11 -8.60 -32.49 28.00
CA LEU A 11 -8.22 -31.12 27.64
C LEU A 11 -9.14 -30.63 26.52
N THR A 12 -10.29 -30.06 26.86
CA THR A 12 -11.10 -29.28 25.92
C THR A 12 -10.94 -27.80 26.25
N SER A 13 -9.81 -27.23 25.84
CA SER A 13 -9.66 -25.77 25.83
C SER A 13 -9.45 -25.31 24.39
N GLY A 14 -10.56 -25.17 23.66
CA GLY A 14 -10.61 -24.40 22.42
C GLY A 14 -11.00 -22.96 22.74
N GLY A 15 -10.33 -21.99 22.12
CA GLY A 15 -10.66 -20.57 22.19
C GLY A 15 -10.95 -20.02 20.79
N SER A 16 -11.64 -18.89 20.71
CA SER A 16 -11.89 -18.19 19.44
C SER A 16 -10.76 -17.19 19.14
N LEU A 17 -10.18 -17.29 17.95
CA LEU A 17 -9.32 -16.25 17.38
C LEU A 17 -10.16 -15.42 16.41
N THR A 18 -10.37 -14.15 16.73
CA THR A 18 -11.01 -13.22 15.81
C THR A 18 -9.93 -12.45 15.06
N PHE A 19 -9.91 -12.61 13.75
CA PHE A 19 -9.08 -11.82 12.85
C PHE A 19 -9.91 -10.66 12.31
N SER A 20 -9.36 -9.45 12.36
CA SER A 20 -9.96 -8.27 11.76
C SER A 20 -8.96 -7.65 10.79
N GLY A 21 -9.46 -7.22 9.64
CA GLY A 21 -8.66 -6.61 8.59
C GLY A 21 -9.57 -5.89 7.60
N ALA A 22 -8.97 -5.05 6.78
CA ALA A 22 -9.63 -4.43 5.63
C ALA A 22 -8.94 -4.93 4.36
N ILE A 23 -9.69 -4.99 3.26
CA ILE A 23 -9.09 -5.16 1.93
C ILE A 23 -8.52 -3.79 1.55
N ALA A 24 -7.20 -3.67 1.49
CA ALA A 24 -6.55 -2.47 0.98
C ALA A 24 -6.84 -2.34 -0.53
N GLN A 25 -7.08 -1.11 -0.99
CA GLN A 25 -7.19 -0.85 -2.42
C GLN A 25 -5.83 -1.05 -3.09
N ASP A 26 -5.85 -1.45 -4.37
CA ASP A 26 -4.63 -1.57 -5.14
C ASP A 26 -3.93 -0.20 -5.25
N PRO A 27 -2.59 -0.15 -5.11
CA PRO A 27 -1.84 1.08 -5.29
C PRO A 27 -1.98 1.58 -6.74
N CYS A 28 -1.78 2.88 -6.95
CA CYS A 28 -1.73 3.45 -8.29
C CYS A 28 -0.65 2.75 -9.13
N GLN A 29 -0.98 2.45 -10.39
CA GLN A 29 -0.02 1.97 -11.37
C GLN A 29 0.73 3.17 -11.98
N LEU A 30 2.05 3.19 -11.84
CA LEU A 30 2.91 4.24 -12.40
C LEU A 30 3.57 3.75 -13.68
N THR A 31 3.44 4.55 -14.75
CA THR A 31 4.18 4.34 -16.01
C THR A 31 5.08 5.55 -16.27
N PRO A 32 6.40 5.42 -16.13
CA PRO A 32 7.34 6.51 -16.37
C PRO A 32 7.50 6.78 -17.88
N GLY A 33 7.48 8.06 -18.26
CA GLY A 33 7.86 8.54 -19.59
C GLY A 33 9.02 9.54 -19.51
N ALA A 34 9.47 10.04 -20.66
CA ALA A 34 10.68 10.89 -20.73
C ALA A 34 10.55 12.23 -19.97
N SER A 35 9.37 12.85 -19.96
CA SER A 35 9.12 14.14 -19.29
C SER A 35 7.92 14.12 -18.35
N ARG A 36 7.18 13.01 -18.31
CA ARG A 36 5.86 12.89 -17.66
C ARG A 36 5.72 11.48 -17.11
N ILE A 37 5.01 11.34 -16.01
CA ILE A 37 4.62 10.04 -15.43
C ILE A 37 3.12 9.91 -15.56
N THR A 38 2.66 8.77 -16.05
CA THR A 38 1.24 8.42 -16.05
C THR A 38 0.91 7.67 -14.76
N PHE A 39 -0.04 8.18 -13.99
CA PHE A 39 -0.59 7.59 -12.78
C PHE A 39 -1.98 7.05 -13.10
N ALA A 40 -2.19 5.76 -12.94
CA ALA A 40 -3.49 5.12 -13.01
C ALA A 40 -3.88 4.66 -11.60
N CYS A 41 -4.69 5.46 -10.92
CA CYS A 41 -5.16 5.21 -9.56
C CYS A 41 -6.58 4.67 -9.61
N GLN A 42 -6.85 3.59 -8.88
CA GLN A 42 -8.21 3.10 -8.75
C GLN A 42 -8.89 3.75 -7.55
N ASP A 43 -10.13 4.20 -7.74
CA ASP A 43 -11.02 4.58 -6.65
C ASP A 43 -12.34 3.79 -6.74
N ASN A 44 -13.30 4.11 -5.86
CA ASN A 44 -14.61 3.44 -5.81
C ASN A 44 -15.44 3.60 -7.11
N ASN A 45 -15.09 4.55 -7.97
CA ASN A 45 -15.79 4.89 -9.22
C ASN A 45 -15.03 4.42 -10.47
N GLY A 46 -13.84 3.81 -10.34
CA GLY A 46 -13.10 3.22 -11.45
C GLY A 46 -11.61 3.63 -11.47
N VAL A 47 -10.97 3.44 -12.62
CA VAL A 47 -9.56 3.81 -12.81
C VAL A 47 -9.47 5.25 -13.31
N HIS A 48 -8.84 6.10 -12.52
CA HIS A 48 -8.52 7.48 -12.85
C HIS A 48 -7.08 7.58 -13.34
N THR A 49 -6.92 7.91 -14.62
CA THR A 49 -5.62 8.08 -15.25
C THR A 49 -5.27 9.56 -15.38
N GLN A 50 -4.12 9.96 -14.84
CA GLN A 50 -3.59 11.32 -14.97
C GLN A 50 -2.14 11.27 -15.43
N GLN A 51 -1.76 12.23 -16.28
CA GLN A 51 -0.38 12.36 -16.74
C GLN A 51 0.22 13.65 -16.20
N ILE A 52 1.24 13.51 -15.37
CA ILE A 52 1.83 14.62 -14.61
C ILE A 52 3.28 14.81 -15.05
N GLY A 53 3.70 16.06 -15.28
CA GLY A 53 5.06 16.37 -15.67
C GLY A 53 6.06 16.08 -14.54
N LEU A 54 7.26 15.57 -14.86
CA LEU A 54 8.29 15.27 -13.86
C LEU A 54 8.63 16.47 -12.97
N GLN A 55 8.59 17.68 -13.53
CA GLN A 55 8.82 18.91 -12.78
C GLN A 55 7.71 19.21 -11.76
N GLN A 56 6.45 18.85 -12.06
CA GLN A 56 5.33 19.02 -11.14
C GLN A 56 5.42 17.99 -10.01
N VAL A 57 5.78 16.75 -10.34
CA VAL A 57 6.05 15.71 -9.33
C VAL A 57 7.22 16.10 -8.43
N ALA A 58 8.29 16.68 -8.99
CA ALA A 58 9.43 17.18 -8.21
C ALA A 58 9.08 18.37 -7.30
N GLN A 59 8.04 19.14 -7.62
CA GLN A 59 7.54 20.23 -6.79
C GLN A 59 6.56 19.76 -5.71
N GLY A 60 6.13 18.49 -5.76
CA GLY A 60 5.10 17.96 -4.86
C GLY A 60 3.68 18.46 -5.17
N ASP A 61 3.48 19.13 -6.31
CA ASP A 61 2.18 19.65 -6.74
C ASP A 61 1.43 18.57 -7.53
N VAL A 62 0.98 17.54 -6.81
CA VAL A 62 0.31 16.37 -7.37
C VAL A 62 -0.93 16.07 -6.55
N VAL A 63 -2.09 16.08 -7.20
CA VAL A 63 -3.38 15.74 -6.58
C VAL A 63 -3.94 14.51 -7.27
N LEU A 64 -3.92 13.38 -6.57
CA LEU A 64 -4.41 12.09 -7.05
C LEU A 64 -5.41 11.50 -6.03
N PRO A 65 -6.45 10.78 -6.48
CA PRO A 65 -7.42 10.17 -5.57
C PRO A 65 -6.73 9.08 -4.72
N GLY A 66 -6.99 9.09 -3.40
CA GLY A 66 -6.43 8.11 -2.47
C GLY A 66 -4.96 8.30 -2.10
N VAL A 67 -4.29 9.32 -2.65
CA VAL A 67 -2.88 9.63 -2.40
C VAL A 67 -2.77 10.85 -1.48
N ASP A 68 -1.95 10.73 -0.44
CA ASP A 68 -1.64 11.83 0.49
C ASP A 68 -0.47 12.68 -0.04
N HIS A 69 0.61 12.03 -0.46
CA HIS A 69 1.81 12.72 -0.93
C HIS A 69 2.51 12.01 -2.08
N VAL A 70 3.06 12.79 -3.01
CA VAL A 70 3.96 12.30 -4.05
C VAL A 70 5.25 13.10 -4.02
N SER A 71 6.38 12.39 -4.00
CA SER A 71 7.71 12.99 -4.08
C SER A 71 8.55 12.33 -5.16
N LEU A 72 9.45 13.12 -5.75
CA LEU A 72 10.42 12.67 -6.72
C LEU A 72 11.83 13.03 -6.26
N THR A 73 12.68 12.02 -6.12
CA THR A 73 14.08 12.18 -5.71
C THR A 73 14.99 11.70 -6.83
N TYR A 74 15.82 12.61 -7.36
CA TYR A 74 16.85 12.25 -8.33
C TYR A 74 18.02 11.53 -7.64
N LEU A 75 18.50 10.46 -8.25
CA LEU A 75 19.62 9.66 -7.73
C LEU A 75 20.98 10.14 -8.25
N ASP A 76 20.99 10.96 -9.30
CA ASP A 76 22.20 11.46 -9.94
C ASP A 76 22.10 12.96 -10.28
N PRO A 77 23.24 13.68 -10.33
CA PRO A 77 23.25 15.11 -10.67
C PRO A 77 22.77 15.40 -12.09
N GLN A 78 22.89 14.43 -13.01
CA GLN A 78 22.44 14.56 -14.39
C GLN A 78 20.92 14.33 -14.55
N LYS A 79 20.21 14.04 -13.45
CA LYS A 79 18.75 13.81 -13.41
C LYS A 79 18.27 12.70 -14.35
N SER A 80 19.11 11.69 -14.58
CA SER A 80 18.83 10.56 -15.47
C SER A 80 18.09 9.40 -14.77
N LYS A 81 18.15 9.33 -13.44
CA LYS A 81 17.53 8.33 -12.59
C LYS A 81 16.80 9.02 -11.45
N ALA A 82 15.59 8.56 -11.17
CA ALA A 82 14.78 9.09 -10.09
C ALA A 82 13.97 7.98 -9.41
N VAL A 83 13.66 8.20 -8.14
CA VAL A 83 12.71 7.41 -7.37
C VAL A 83 11.47 8.26 -7.16
N VAL A 84 10.31 7.70 -7.49
CA VAL A 84 9.01 8.28 -7.17
C VAL A 84 8.46 7.56 -5.96
N ARG A 85 8.12 8.31 -4.91
CA ARG A 85 7.41 7.79 -3.75
C ARG A 85 5.98 8.31 -3.78
N VAL A 86 5.03 7.41 -3.54
CA VAL A 86 3.60 7.70 -3.44
C VAL A 86 3.15 7.18 -2.08
N ASP A 87 2.70 8.09 -1.23
CA ASP A 87 2.15 7.81 0.08
C ASP A 87 0.62 7.84 -0.01
N TYR A 88 -0.05 6.80 0.48
CA TYR A 88 -1.50 6.61 0.39
C TYR A 88 -2.17 6.89 1.74
N ASN A 89 -3.44 7.28 1.69
CA ASN A 89 -4.28 7.49 2.90
C ASN A 89 -4.73 6.17 3.54
#